data_AF-A0A1G5DAA7-F1
#
_entry.id   AF-A0A1G5DAA7-F1
#
_cell.length_a   1.000
_cell.length_b   1.000
_cell.length_c   1.000
_cell.angle_alpha   90.00
_cell.angle_beta   90.00
_cell.angle_gamma   90.00
#
_symmetry.space_group_name_H-M   'P 1'
#
loop_
_entity.id
_entity.type
_entity.pdbx_description
1 polymer ?
#
loop_
_entity_poly.entity_id
_entity_poly.type
_entity_poly.pdbx_seq_one_letter_code
_entity_poly.pdbx_strand_id
1 'polypeptide(L)' 'MKTVVEKRSLRSLLVIGLTCGLLYGLLMGPWEYHDEGTVGIPRILMSSLFFGACMALVFRRKVTKIK' A
#
# COMPACT_ATOMS: atom_id res chain seq x y z
N MET A 1 -30.22 -9.04 -0.88
CA MET A 1 -28.82 -8.78 -1.23
C MET A 1 -27.91 -9.72 -0.46
N LYS A 2 -27.26 -10.67 -1.13
CA LYS A 2 -26.24 -11.51 -0.49
C LYS A 2 -24.87 -10.85 -0.66
N THR A 3 -24.13 -10.73 0.43
CA THR A 3 -22.72 -10.29 0.41
C THR A 3 -21.84 -11.51 0.13
N VAL A 4 -21.09 -11.47 -0.97
CA VAL A 4 -20.09 -12.49 -1.30
C VAL A 4 -18.71 -11.89 -1.05
N VAL A 5 -17.85 -12.64 -0.37
CA VAL A 5 -16.46 -12.25 -0.12
C VAL A 5 -15.58 -13.01 -1.08
N GLU A 6 -15.06 -12.32 -2.10
CA GLU A 6 -14.15 -12.90 -3.08
C GLU A 6 -12.69 -12.57 -2.74
N LYS A 7 -11.81 -13.57 -2.87
CA LYS A 7 -10.36 -13.34 -2.78
C LYS A 7 -9.89 -12.67 -4.07
N ARG A 8 -9.20 -11.54 -3.97
CA ARG A 8 -8.53 -10.91 -5.12
C ARG A 8 -7.36 -11.76 -5.62
N SER A 9 -7.07 -11.65 -6.91
CA SER A 9 -5.89 -12.28 -7.51
C SER A 9 -4.59 -11.70 -6.93
N LEU A 10 -3.56 -12.54 -6.83
CA LEU A 10 -2.22 -12.15 -6.36
C LEU A 10 -1.64 -10.97 -7.15
N ARG A 11 -1.91 -10.90 -8.46
CA ARG A 11 -1.49 -9.78 -9.32
C ARG A 11 -2.11 -8.45 -8.87
N SER A 12 -3.42 -8.44 -8.61
CA SER A 12 -4.11 -7.23 -8.14
C SER A 12 -3.58 -6.78 -6.77
N LEU A 13 -3.31 -7.73 -5.88
CA LEU A 13 -2.69 -7.50 -4.58
C LEU A 13 -1.31 -6.82 -4.68
N LEU A 14 -0.45 -7.36 -5.55
CA LEU A 14 0.88 -6.80 -5.79
C LEU A 14 0.81 -5.39 -6.36
N VAL A 15 -0.08 -5.16 -7.34
CA VAL A 15 -0.27 -3.82 -7.92
C VAL A 15 -0.73 -2.82 -6.85
N ILE A 16 -1.71 -3.18 -6.02
CA ILE A 16 -2.20 -2.31 -4.94
C ILE A 16 -1.08 -2.00 -3.95
N GLY A 17 -0.39 -3.03 -3.45
CA GLY A 17 0.69 -2.84 -2.50
C GLY A 17 1.82 -1.98 -3.06
N LEU A 18 2.23 -2.23 -4.30
CA LEU A 18 3.27 -1.46 -4.98
C LEU A 18 2.83 0.01 -5.16
N THR A 19 1.61 0.26 -5.64
CA THR A 19 1.10 1.63 -5.79
C THR A 19 1.00 2.36 -4.45
N CYS A 20 0.49 1.73 -3.40
CA CYS A 20 0.39 2.35 -2.07
C CYS A 20 1.77 2.62 -1.45
N GLY A 21 2.71 1.68 -1.57
CA GLY A 21 4.08 1.86 -1.08
C GLY A 21 4.80 3.00 -1.81
N LEU A 22 4.71 3.03 -3.15
CA LEU A 22 5.34 4.08 -3.95
C LEU A 22 4.76 5.46 -3.61
N LEU A 23 3.44 5.56 -3.46
CA LEU A 23 2.76 6.81 -3.08
C LEU A 23 3.15 7.26 -1.66
N TYR A 24 3.30 6.33 -0.72
CA TYR A 24 3.80 6.61 0.62
C TYR A 24 5.24 7.15 0.59
N GLY A 25 6.15 6.49 -0.13
CA GLY A 25 7.54 6.93 -0.23
C GLY A 25 7.69 8.29 -0.92
N LEU A 26 6.86 8.58 -1.91
CA LEU A 26 6.86 9.84 -2.66
C LEU A 26 6.33 11.01 -1.82
N LEU A 27 5.41 10.75 -0.89
CA LEU A 27 4.93 11.76 0.07
C LEU A 27 5.87 11.93 1.26
N MET A 28 6.42 10.83 1.79
CA MET A 28 7.30 10.88 2.95
C MET A 28 8.70 11.41 2.64
N GLY A 29 9.25 11.15 1.45
CA GLY A 29 10.59 11.64 1.09
C GLY A 29 10.74 13.16 1.19
N PRO A 30 9.87 13.94 0.54
CA PRO A 30 9.86 15.40 0.66
C PRO A 30 9.54 15.88 2.08
N TRP A 31 8.68 15.16 2.80
CA TRP A 31 8.33 15.49 4.19
C TRP A 31 9.53 15.33 5.13
N GLU A 32 10.22 14.19 5.07
CA GLU A 32 11.42 13.91 5.87
C GLU A 32 12.56 14.88 5.50
N TYR A 33 12.70 15.22 4.21
CA TYR A 33 13.65 16.24 3.77
C TYR A 33 13.36 17.63 4.36
N HIS A 34 12.09 18.01 4.47
CA HIS A 34 11.68 19.29 5.02
C HIS A 34 11.86 19.34 6.56
N ASP A 35 11.62 18.23 7.26
CA ASP A 35 11.64 18.18 8.72
C ASP A 35 13.04 17.90 9.29
N GLU A 36 13.74 16.88 8.78
CA GLU A 36 15.03 16.41 9.29
C GLU A 36 16.23 16.90 8.45
N GLY A 37 16.00 17.57 7.32
CA GLY A 37 17.06 18.08 6.43
C GLY A 37 17.85 17.01 5.69
N THR A 38 17.54 15.73 5.91
CA THR A 38 18.18 14.58 5.27
C THR A 38 17.14 13.54 4.90
N VAL A 39 17.39 12.80 3.81
CA VAL A 39 16.49 11.75 3.34
C VAL A 39 17.08 10.40 3.73
N GLY A 40 16.44 9.73 4.68
CA GLY A 40 16.78 8.36 5.07
C GLY A 40 16.29 7.36 4.01
N ILE A 41 16.90 7.33 2.82
CA ILE A 41 16.47 6.47 1.70
C ILE A 41 16.21 5.01 2.14
N PRO A 42 17.09 4.34 2.92
CA PRO A 42 16.84 2.96 3.35
C PRO A 42 15.60 2.84 4.25
N ARG A 43 15.37 3.84 5.11
CA ARG A 43 14.24 3.88 6.04
C ARG A 43 12.93 4.08 5.29
N ILE A 44 12.87 5.05 4.38
CA ILE A 44 11.69 5.29 3.53
C ILE A 44 11.38 4.06 2.68
N LEU A 45 12.41 3.43 2.11
CA LEU A 45 12.24 2.25 1.28
C LEU A 45 11.68 1.08 2.09
N MET A 46 12.19 0.83 3.30
CA MET A 46 11.62 -0.18 4.20
C MET A 46 10.18 0.15 4.62
N SER A 47 9.92 1.37 5.06
CA SER A 47 8.59 1.81 5.49
C SER A 47 7.57 1.72 4.35
N SER A 48 7.95 2.12 3.13
CA SER A 48 7.10 2.03 1.94
C SER A 48 6.78 0.59 1.54
N LEU A 49 7.76 -0.32 1.60
CA LEU A 49 7.58 -1.75 1.34
C LEU A 49 6.64 -2.37 2.37
N PHE A 50 6.85 -2.08 3.66
CA PHE A 50 6.04 -2.62 4.73
C PHE A 50 4.60 -2.09 4.66
N PHE A 51 4.43 -0.79 4.46
CA PHE A 51 3.13 -0.16 4.29
C PHE A 51 2.39 -0.72 3.06
N GLY A 52 3.08 -0.85 1.92
CA GLY A 52 2.54 -1.46 0.71
C GLY A 52 2.09 -2.91 0.94
N ALA A 53 2.88 -3.72 1.65
CA ALA A 53 2.53 -5.10 1.99
C ALA A 53 1.29 -5.17 2.92
N CYS A 54 1.21 -4.30 3.94
CA CYS A 54 0.04 -4.20 4.81
C CYS A 54 -1.22 -3.82 4.02
N MET A 55 -1.13 -2.80 3.15
CA MET A 55 -2.26 -2.37 2.33
C MET A 55 -2.71 -3.45 1.36
N ALA A 56 -1.77 -4.18 0.75
CA ALA A 56 -2.10 -5.35 -0.05
C ALA A 56 -2.94 -6.34 0.77
N LEU A 57 -2.48 -6.74 1.96
CA LEU A 57 -3.21 -7.68 2.81
C LEU A 57 -4.62 -7.20 3.19
N VAL A 58 -4.79 -5.91 3.48
CA VAL A 58 -6.10 -5.31 3.78
C VAL A 58 -7.03 -5.42 2.58
N PHE A 59 -6.55 -5.13 1.37
CA PHE A 59 -7.32 -5.21 0.13
C PHE A 59 -7.40 -6.62 -0.47
N ARG A 60 -6.91 -7.65 0.22
CA ARG A 60 -6.96 -9.06 -0.22
C ARG A 60 -8.38 -9.56 -0.44
N ARG A 61 -9.35 -9.05 0.33
CA ARG A 61 -10.75 -9.47 0.28
C ARG A 61 -11.58 -8.36 -0.34
N LYS A 62 -12.25 -8.67 -1.45
CA LYS A 62 -13.22 -7.78 -2.07
C LYS A 62 -14.62 -8.19 -1.59
N VAL A 63 -15.37 -7.25 -1.03
CA VAL A 63 -16.79 -7.47 -0.71
C VAL A 63 -17.61 -7.09 -1.93
N THR A 64 -18.25 -8.06 -2.56
CA THR A 64 -19.15 -7.87 -3.70
C THR A 64 -20.59 -8.11 -3.25
N LYS A 65 -21.51 -7.21 -3.61
CA LYS A 65 -22.96 -7.39 -3.41
C LYS A 65 -23.55 -7.92 -4.70
N ILE A 66 -24.15 -9.11 -4.65
CA ILE A 66 -24.92 -9.65 -5.78
C ILE A 66 -26.38 -9.25 -5.56
N LYS A 67 -26.96 -8.60 -6.58
CA LYS A 67 -28.33 -8.05 -6.54
C LYS A 67 -29.35 -9.18 -6.63
#